data_AF-A2E2G2-F1
#
_entry.id   AF-A2E2G2-F1
#
_cell.length_a   1.000
_cell.length_b   1.000
_cell.length_c   1.000
_cell.angle_alpha   90.00
_cell.angle_beta   90.00
_cell.angle_gamma   90.00
#
_symmetry.space_group_name_H-M   'P 1'
#
loop_
_entity.id
_entity.type
_entity.pdbx_description
1 polymer ?
#
loop_
_entity_poly.entity_id
_entity_poly.type
_entity_poly.pdbx_seq_one_letter_code
_entity_poly.pdbx_strand_id
1 'polypeptide(L)'
;MSITILGNLQYIATETFRDCKSLIDITIPESATFIGSWAFYNCASLMSITIPGNVQEIGSYAFKYCRNLRNVTFLSNNNIIKFDEEIFYRMDNPVNIFTPGIFKIDLVYSGVRKAEFSERNHLFITKDTVFSSDCKDMLGCGRIYVHYDGSFNITDPILKDFVDNCAIRLIEDKNSTTTASKTTKTTIIPIRHEFQFRRR
;
A
#
# COMPACT_ATOMS: atom_id res chain seq x y z
N MET A 1 -17.93 5.30 10.40
CA MET A 1 -17.95 4.07 11.22
C MET A 1 -16.59 3.42 11.14
N SER A 2 -16.04 2.95 12.25
CA SER A 2 -14.79 2.18 12.27
C SER A 2 -15.09 0.75 12.71
N ILE A 3 -14.49 -0.24 12.05
CA ILE A 3 -14.64 -1.65 12.40
C ILE A 3 -13.27 -2.18 12.81
N THR A 4 -13.20 -2.88 13.94
CA THR A 4 -12.04 -3.71 14.29
C THR A 4 -12.46 -5.15 14.21
N ILE A 5 -11.84 -5.92 13.33
CA ILE A 5 -12.06 -7.36 13.26
C ILE A 5 -11.25 -8.01 14.39
N LEU A 6 -11.94 -8.50 15.42
CA LEU A 6 -11.32 -9.14 16.59
C LEU A 6 -11.25 -10.67 16.40
N GLY A 7 -10.13 -11.28 16.79
CA GLY A 7 -9.93 -12.74 16.81
C GLY A 7 -8.96 -13.26 15.75
N ASN A 8 -8.77 -14.59 15.72
CA ASN A 8 -7.93 -15.31 14.76
C ASN A 8 -8.62 -15.44 13.38
N LEU A 9 -9.23 -14.36 12.88
CA LEU A 9 -9.88 -14.38 11.58
C LEU A 9 -8.80 -14.55 10.51
N GLN A 10 -8.81 -15.69 9.83
CA GLN A 10 -7.89 -16.01 8.75
C GLN A 10 -8.37 -15.47 7.40
N TYR A 11 -9.68 -15.29 7.24
CA TYR A 11 -10.30 -14.94 5.96
C TYR A 11 -11.23 -13.75 6.12
N ILE A 12 -10.99 -12.69 5.36
CA ILE A 12 -12.05 -11.73 5.03
C ILE A 12 -12.72 -12.30 3.79
N ALA A 13 -13.93 -12.85 3.95
CA ALA A 13 -14.61 -13.56 2.87
C ALA A 13 -15.04 -12.61 1.72
N THR A 14 -15.33 -13.22 0.58
CA THR A 14 -15.91 -12.54 -0.60
C THR A 14 -17.08 -11.66 -0.20
N GLU A 15 -17.09 -10.42 -0.69
CA GLU A 15 -18.14 -9.40 -0.46
C GLU A 15 -18.41 -8.99 1.00
N THR A 16 -17.61 -9.40 1.99
CA THR A 16 -17.89 -9.18 3.44
C THR A 16 -18.27 -7.73 3.80
N PHE A 17 -17.58 -6.74 3.24
CA PHE A 17 -17.83 -5.30 3.44
C PHE A 17 -18.26 -4.61 2.15
N ARG A 18 -18.80 -5.35 1.18
CA ARG A 18 -19.31 -4.77 -0.08
C ARG A 18 -20.34 -3.69 0.20
N ASP A 19 -20.20 -2.56 -0.48
CA ASP A 19 -21.06 -1.38 -0.40
C ASP A 19 -21.18 -0.78 1.03
N CYS A 20 -20.24 -1.05 1.93
CA CYS A 20 -20.14 -0.39 3.24
C CYS A 20 -19.66 1.06 3.10
N LYS A 21 -20.49 1.90 2.48
CA LYS A 21 -20.17 3.30 2.10
C LYS A 21 -19.87 4.21 3.28
N SER A 22 -20.24 3.84 4.50
CA SER A 22 -19.96 4.58 5.74
C SER A 22 -18.78 4.04 6.54
N LEU A 23 -18.11 2.97 6.07
CA LEU A 23 -16.87 2.47 6.63
C LEU A 23 -15.76 3.47 6.34
N ILE A 24 -15.17 4.03 7.38
CA ILE A 24 -14.10 5.06 7.29
C ILE A 24 -12.74 4.42 7.50
N ASP A 25 -12.69 3.45 8.41
CA ASP A 25 -11.47 2.77 8.83
C ASP A 25 -11.76 1.31 9.20
N ILE A 26 -10.79 0.45 8.95
CA ILE A 26 -10.84 -0.95 9.33
C ILE A 26 -9.45 -1.48 9.70
N THR A 27 -9.39 -2.19 10.82
CA THR A 27 -8.21 -2.96 11.20
C THR A 27 -8.35 -4.41 10.73
N ILE A 28 -7.49 -4.82 9.79
CA ILE A 28 -7.34 -6.23 9.40
C ILE A 28 -6.43 -6.91 10.44
N PRO A 29 -6.81 -8.07 11.00
CA PRO A 29 -6.02 -8.73 12.03
C PRO A 29 -4.78 -9.37 11.42
N GLU A 30 -3.68 -9.43 12.17
CA GLU A 30 -2.42 -10.07 11.75
C GLU A 30 -2.60 -11.55 11.38
N SER A 31 -3.64 -12.23 11.87
CA SER A 31 -3.93 -13.61 11.50
C SER A 31 -4.51 -13.77 10.09
N ALA A 32 -4.93 -12.68 9.43
CA ALA A 32 -5.56 -12.74 8.13
C ALA A 32 -4.55 -13.19 7.05
N THR A 33 -4.91 -14.25 6.35
CA THR A 33 -4.14 -14.79 5.22
C THR A 33 -4.80 -14.53 3.88
N PHE A 34 -6.09 -14.17 3.86
CA PHE A 34 -6.87 -14.01 2.63
C PHE A 34 -7.85 -12.84 2.71
N ILE A 35 -7.88 -12.01 1.67
CA ILE A 35 -8.89 -10.98 1.42
C ILE A 35 -9.65 -11.37 0.16
N GLY A 36 -10.91 -11.74 0.30
CA GLY A 36 -11.72 -12.25 -0.80
C GLY A 36 -12.10 -11.22 -1.85
N SER A 37 -12.53 -11.73 -3.00
CA SER A 37 -12.98 -10.90 -4.10
C SER A 37 -14.14 -9.99 -3.67
N TRP A 38 -14.15 -8.75 -4.15
CA TRP A 38 -15.11 -7.71 -3.77
C TRP A 38 -15.23 -7.42 -2.25
N ALA A 39 -14.32 -7.90 -1.40
CA ALA A 39 -14.44 -7.80 0.06
C ALA A 39 -14.72 -6.38 0.56
N PHE A 40 -14.12 -5.36 -0.04
CA PHE A 40 -14.33 -3.94 0.27
C PHE A 40 -14.87 -3.15 -0.92
N TYR A 41 -15.50 -3.83 -1.89
CA TYR A 41 -16.00 -3.18 -3.10
C TYR A 41 -16.92 -2.01 -2.76
N ASN A 42 -16.64 -0.84 -3.34
CA ASN A 42 -17.41 0.40 -3.16
C ASN A 42 -17.55 0.85 -1.69
N CYS A 43 -16.55 0.55 -0.83
CA CYS A 43 -16.38 1.19 0.48
C CYS A 43 -15.94 2.66 0.30
N ALA A 44 -16.86 3.50 -0.19
CA ALA A 44 -16.52 4.83 -0.70
C ALA A 44 -15.98 5.82 0.35
N SER A 45 -16.18 5.58 1.65
CA SER A 45 -15.62 6.44 2.72
C SER A 45 -14.32 5.91 3.33
N LEU A 46 -13.86 4.71 2.93
CA LEU A 46 -12.64 4.13 3.49
C LEU A 46 -11.44 4.99 3.11
N MET A 47 -10.71 5.50 4.11
CA MET A 47 -9.63 6.47 3.89
C MET A 47 -8.24 5.84 3.88
N SER A 48 -8.06 4.79 4.67
CA SER A 48 -6.80 4.08 4.82
C SER A 48 -7.03 2.59 5.00
N ILE A 49 -6.07 1.79 4.55
CA ILE A 49 -6.04 0.35 4.81
C ILE A 49 -4.60 -0.07 5.09
N THR A 50 -4.43 -0.93 6.09
CA THR A 50 -3.16 -1.64 6.34
C THR A 50 -3.39 -3.11 6.03
N ILE A 51 -2.60 -3.64 5.09
CA ILE A 51 -2.56 -5.05 4.72
C ILE A 51 -1.47 -5.71 5.56
N PRO A 52 -1.81 -6.61 6.50
CA PRO A 52 -0.83 -7.33 7.31
C PRO A 52 0.10 -8.21 6.47
N GLY A 53 1.31 -8.45 6.96
CA GLY A 53 2.30 -9.23 6.20
C GLY A 53 1.86 -10.68 5.96
N ASN A 54 1.01 -11.23 6.83
CA ASN A 54 0.54 -12.63 6.70
C ASN A 54 -0.46 -12.84 5.56
N VAL A 55 -0.97 -11.78 4.92
CA VAL A 55 -1.87 -11.88 3.77
C VAL A 55 -1.12 -12.50 2.59
N GLN A 56 -1.65 -13.62 2.09
CA GLN A 56 -1.07 -14.38 0.98
C GLN A 56 -1.81 -14.13 -0.33
N GLU A 57 -3.07 -13.68 -0.28
CA GLU A 57 -3.87 -13.46 -1.47
C GLU A 57 -4.93 -12.39 -1.26
N ILE A 58 -5.10 -11.54 -2.29
CA ILE A 58 -6.13 -10.52 -2.41
C ILE A 58 -6.90 -10.78 -3.70
N GLY A 59 -8.18 -11.13 -3.56
CA GLY A 59 -9.05 -11.50 -4.66
C GLY A 59 -9.51 -10.34 -5.53
N SER A 60 -10.04 -10.68 -6.70
CA SER A 60 -10.49 -9.73 -7.72
C SER A 60 -11.37 -8.60 -7.15
N TYR A 61 -11.09 -7.37 -7.56
CA TYR A 61 -11.88 -6.18 -7.23
C TYR A 61 -12.03 -5.87 -5.73
N ALA A 62 -11.19 -6.44 -4.86
CA ALA A 62 -11.36 -6.33 -3.41
C ALA A 62 -11.52 -4.88 -2.92
N PHE A 63 -10.82 -3.91 -3.49
CA PHE A 63 -10.89 -2.49 -3.12
C PHE A 63 -11.39 -1.58 -4.26
N LYS A 64 -12.00 -2.15 -5.30
CA LYS A 64 -12.52 -1.39 -6.45
C LYS A 64 -13.60 -0.40 -6.00
N TYR A 65 -13.57 0.82 -6.56
CA TYR A 65 -14.44 1.94 -6.19
C TYR A 65 -14.32 2.46 -4.74
N CYS A 66 -13.24 2.16 -4.01
CA CYS A 66 -12.92 2.83 -2.74
C CYS A 66 -12.40 4.27 -2.99
N ARG A 67 -13.28 5.17 -3.44
CA ARG A 67 -12.91 6.49 -3.99
C ARG A 67 -12.19 7.46 -3.03
N ASN A 68 -12.35 7.27 -1.73
CA ASN A 68 -11.67 8.09 -0.71
C ASN A 68 -10.41 7.42 -0.13
N LEU A 69 -10.04 6.23 -0.63
CA LEU A 69 -8.85 5.53 -0.16
C LEU A 69 -7.63 6.33 -0.60
N ARG A 70 -6.89 6.86 0.37
CA ARG A 70 -5.71 7.72 0.15
C ARG A 70 -4.42 7.08 0.62
N ASN A 71 -4.50 6.12 1.55
CA ASN A 71 -3.31 5.49 2.12
C ASN A 71 -3.48 3.96 2.10
N VAL A 72 -2.54 3.27 1.48
CA VAL A 72 -2.44 1.80 1.50
C VAL A 72 -1.08 1.44 2.04
N THR A 73 -1.04 0.69 3.14
CA THR A 73 0.21 0.19 3.71
C THR A 73 0.27 -1.32 3.53
N PHE A 74 1.36 -1.82 2.95
CA PHE A 74 1.66 -3.25 2.87
C PHE A 74 2.74 -3.58 3.89
N LEU A 75 2.37 -4.27 4.98
CA LEU A 75 3.33 -4.79 5.94
C LEU A 75 4.06 -5.99 5.35
N SER A 76 5.29 -6.22 5.80
CA SER A 76 6.18 -7.23 5.23
C SER A 76 6.48 -8.35 6.21
N ASN A 77 6.51 -9.60 5.72
CA ASN A 77 6.98 -10.77 6.47
C ASN A 77 7.67 -11.83 5.59
N ASN A 78 8.29 -11.44 4.46
CA ASN A 78 8.82 -12.31 3.40
C ASN A 78 7.82 -13.04 2.48
N ASN A 79 6.52 -13.00 2.75
CA ASN A 79 5.53 -13.66 1.89
C ASN A 79 5.41 -12.99 0.52
N ILE A 80 5.01 -13.78 -0.46
CA ILE A 80 4.55 -13.30 -1.76
C ILE A 80 3.03 -13.17 -1.67
N ILE A 81 2.50 -11.98 -1.96
CA ILE A 81 1.06 -11.75 -2.00
C ILE A 81 0.55 -11.97 -3.43
N LYS A 82 -0.36 -12.91 -3.60
CA LYS A 82 -1.07 -13.12 -4.87
C LYS A 82 -2.10 -12.02 -5.07
N PHE A 83 -1.94 -11.30 -6.17
CA PHE A 83 -2.82 -10.22 -6.58
C PHE A 83 -3.62 -10.68 -7.78
N ASP A 84 -4.93 -10.74 -7.60
CA ASP A 84 -5.88 -11.02 -8.65
C ASP A 84 -6.31 -9.72 -9.38
N GLU A 85 -7.35 -9.77 -10.21
CA GLU A 85 -7.65 -8.68 -11.16
C GLU A 85 -8.24 -7.41 -10.53
N GLU A 86 -7.80 -6.24 -11.04
CA GLU A 86 -8.41 -4.91 -10.78
C GLU A 86 -8.65 -4.58 -9.28
N ILE A 87 -7.81 -5.09 -8.36
CA ILE A 87 -7.97 -4.92 -6.90
C ILE A 87 -8.23 -3.46 -6.51
N PHE A 88 -7.45 -2.54 -7.06
CA PHE A 88 -7.47 -1.10 -6.74
C PHE A 88 -8.02 -0.23 -7.88
N TYR A 89 -8.84 -0.79 -8.77
CA TYR A 89 -9.36 -0.06 -9.93
C TYR A 89 -10.40 1.01 -9.54
N ARG A 90 -10.39 2.15 -10.23
CA ARG A 90 -11.32 3.29 -10.03
C ARG A 90 -11.38 3.81 -8.59
N MET A 91 -10.22 4.04 -7.98
CA MET A 91 -10.12 4.79 -6.72
C MET A 91 -10.19 6.32 -6.91
N ASP A 92 -10.31 6.80 -8.15
CA ASP A 92 -10.56 8.20 -8.58
C ASP A 92 -9.56 9.28 -8.09
N ASN A 93 -8.71 8.99 -7.09
CA ASN A 93 -7.71 9.88 -6.49
C ASN A 93 -6.32 9.20 -6.44
N PRO A 94 -5.23 9.98 -6.50
CA PRO A 94 -3.89 9.51 -6.17
C PRO A 94 -3.83 8.89 -4.77
N VAL A 95 -3.11 7.78 -4.65
CA VAL A 95 -2.94 7.04 -3.40
C VAL A 95 -1.49 7.09 -2.93
N ASN A 96 -1.29 7.22 -1.64
CA ASN A 96 -0.01 6.99 -0.97
C ASN A 96 0.12 5.49 -0.67
N ILE A 97 1.15 4.86 -1.23
CA ILE A 97 1.44 3.44 -1.10
C ILE A 97 2.71 3.32 -0.25
N PHE A 98 2.61 2.67 0.91
CA PHE A 98 3.71 2.51 1.86
C PHE A 98 4.19 1.05 1.87
N THR A 99 5.49 0.84 1.63
CA THR A 99 6.11 -0.49 1.58
C THR A 99 7.37 -0.53 2.47
N PRO A 100 7.25 -0.50 3.82
CA PRO A 100 8.38 -0.37 4.75
C PRO A 100 9.29 -1.61 4.89
N GLY A 101 9.28 -2.51 3.91
CA GLY A 101 10.07 -3.73 3.92
C GLY A 101 9.90 -4.53 2.62
N ILE A 102 10.08 -5.83 2.71
CA ILE A 102 9.98 -6.75 1.56
C ILE A 102 8.54 -6.78 1.05
N PHE A 103 8.33 -6.26 -0.16
CA PHE A 103 7.04 -6.21 -0.84
C PHE A 103 7.14 -7.05 -2.11
N LYS A 104 6.73 -8.32 -2.01
CA LYS A 104 6.73 -9.27 -3.13
C LYS A 104 5.29 -9.58 -3.49
N ILE A 105 4.98 -9.46 -4.76
CA ILE A 105 3.69 -9.85 -5.33
C ILE A 105 3.87 -10.87 -6.44
N ASP A 106 2.82 -11.65 -6.66
CA ASP A 106 2.62 -12.53 -7.82
C ASP A 106 1.28 -12.12 -8.46
N LEU A 107 1.32 -11.71 -9.73
CA LEU A 107 0.13 -11.24 -10.45
C LEU A 107 -0.54 -12.42 -11.16
N VAL A 108 -1.74 -12.79 -10.70
CA VAL A 108 -2.56 -13.82 -11.35
C VAL A 108 -3.31 -13.15 -12.51
N TYR A 109 -2.74 -13.25 -13.71
CA TYR A 109 -3.28 -12.60 -14.91
C TYR A 109 -4.23 -13.53 -15.68
N SER A 110 -5.54 -13.22 -15.74
CA SER A 110 -6.50 -13.96 -16.58
C SER A 110 -6.95 -13.19 -17.83
N GLY A 111 -6.81 -11.86 -17.85
CA GLY A 111 -6.78 -11.09 -19.10
C GLY A 111 -7.25 -9.64 -19.03
N VAL A 112 -6.67 -8.83 -19.93
CA VAL A 112 -6.99 -7.46 -20.35
C VAL A 112 -6.70 -6.33 -19.34
N ARG A 113 -6.83 -6.52 -18.02
CA ARG A 113 -6.68 -5.40 -17.07
C ARG A 113 -5.87 -5.78 -15.82
N LYS A 114 -4.71 -5.14 -15.66
CA LYS A 114 -3.79 -5.35 -14.54
C LYS A 114 -4.37 -4.81 -13.23
N ALA A 115 -3.84 -5.27 -12.11
CA ALA A 115 -4.08 -4.72 -10.76
C ALA A 115 -3.42 -3.33 -10.61
N GLU A 116 -3.65 -2.45 -11.57
CA GLU A 116 -3.04 -1.14 -11.64
C GLU A 116 -3.75 -0.17 -10.71
N PHE A 117 -2.97 0.48 -9.86
CA PHE A 117 -3.44 1.71 -9.24
C PHE A 117 -3.70 2.78 -10.32
N SER A 118 -4.56 3.76 -10.02
CA SER A 118 -4.72 4.95 -10.85
C SER A 118 -3.40 5.71 -11.01
N GLU A 119 -3.29 6.58 -12.00
CA GLU A 119 -2.04 7.33 -12.22
C GLU A 119 -1.77 8.36 -11.11
N ARG A 120 -0.51 8.79 -11.00
CA ARG A 120 0.00 9.85 -10.10
C ARG A 120 0.05 9.48 -8.61
N ASN A 121 0.12 8.21 -8.27
CA ASN A 121 0.31 7.76 -6.89
C ASN A 121 1.66 8.17 -6.32
N HIS A 122 1.77 8.12 -4.99
CA HIS A 122 2.99 8.36 -4.26
C HIS A 122 3.42 7.05 -3.60
N LEU A 123 4.57 6.51 -4.00
CA LEU A 123 5.16 5.32 -3.41
C LEU A 123 6.23 5.73 -2.39
N PHE A 124 6.08 5.28 -1.16
CA PHE A 124 7.01 5.52 -0.06
C PHE A 124 7.80 4.23 0.22
N ILE A 125 9.09 4.27 -0.08
CA ILE A 125 10.03 3.16 0.13
C ILE A 125 11.02 3.48 1.25
N THR A 126 11.62 2.43 1.80
CA THR A 126 12.64 2.47 2.85
C THR A 126 13.88 1.70 2.41
N LYS A 127 14.96 1.77 3.20
CA LYS A 127 16.18 1.02 2.93
C LYS A 127 16.01 -0.50 2.87
N ASP A 128 14.96 -1.00 3.53
CA ASP A 128 14.66 -2.42 3.63
C ASP A 128 13.63 -2.85 2.58
N THR A 129 13.21 -1.94 1.69
CA THR A 129 12.26 -2.24 0.62
C THR A 129 12.90 -3.09 -0.47
N VAL A 130 12.26 -4.22 -0.78
CA VAL A 130 12.65 -5.15 -1.85
C VAL A 130 11.41 -5.46 -2.68
N PHE A 131 11.51 -5.41 -4.01
CA PHE A 131 10.41 -5.69 -4.92
C PHE A 131 10.58 -7.01 -5.68
N SER A 132 9.46 -7.68 -5.99
CA SER A 132 9.43 -8.68 -7.06
C SER A 132 9.30 -8.00 -8.41
N SER A 133 9.61 -8.73 -9.50
CA SER A 133 9.53 -8.22 -10.87
C SER A 133 8.16 -7.67 -11.24
N ASP A 134 7.10 -8.21 -10.64
CA ASP A 134 5.71 -7.92 -10.97
C ASP A 134 5.20 -6.63 -10.33
N CYS A 135 5.92 -6.08 -9.33
CA CYS A 135 5.57 -4.81 -8.70
C CYS A 135 5.44 -3.67 -9.71
N LYS A 136 6.22 -3.71 -10.80
CA LYS A 136 6.20 -2.71 -11.88
C LYS A 136 4.84 -2.62 -12.58
N ASP A 137 4.18 -3.77 -12.74
CA ASP A 137 2.93 -3.90 -13.46
C ASP A 137 1.75 -3.49 -12.59
N MET A 138 1.83 -3.71 -11.28
CA MET A 138 0.82 -3.26 -10.32
C MET A 138 0.90 -1.76 -10.01
N LEU A 139 2.12 -1.23 -9.80
CA LEU A 139 2.33 0.16 -9.39
C LEU A 139 2.17 1.16 -10.54
N GLY A 140 2.17 0.69 -11.79
CA GLY A 140 2.02 1.54 -12.97
C GLY A 140 3.27 2.37 -13.25
N CYS A 141 4.30 1.73 -13.83
CA CYS A 141 5.51 2.44 -14.26
C CYS A 141 5.18 3.55 -15.26
N GLY A 142 5.64 4.78 -14.95
CA GLY A 142 5.54 5.94 -15.83
C GLY A 142 4.67 7.10 -15.31
N ARG A 143 3.94 6.91 -14.20
CA ARG A 143 3.14 7.97 -13.55
C ARG A 143 3.11 7.85 -12.02
N ILE A 144 4.19 7.40 -11.36
CA ILE A 144 4.25 7.26 -9.89
C ILE A 144 5.37 8.13 -9.29
N TYR A 145 5.10 8.83 -8.19
CA TYR A 145 6.08 9.61 -7.44
C TYR A 145 6.74 8.73 -6.38
N VAL A 146 8.05 8.47 -6.48
CA VAL A 146 8.78 7.66 -5.50
C VAL A 146 9.44 8.58 -4.45
N HIS A 147 9.12 8.33 -3.18
CA HIS A 147 9.63 9.03 -2.00
C HIS A 147 10.50 8.06 -1.20
N TYR A 148 11.66 8.55 -0.77
CA TYR A 148 12.60 7.82 0.08
C TYR A 148 13.39 8.82 0.92
N ASP A 149 13.88 8.38 2.06
CA ASP A 149 14.53 9.23 3.07
C ASP A 149 15.98 9.63 2.73
N GLY A 150 16.45 9.36 1.51
CA GLY A 150 17.83 9.67 1.06
C GLY A 150 18.93 8.87 1.77
N SER A 151 18.59 8.01 2.72
CA SER A 151 19.55 7.46 3.69
C SER A 151 20.31 6.21 3.22
N PHE A 152 20.05 5.72 2.00
CA PHE A 152 20.66 4.48 1.51
C PHE A 152 20.83 4.45 -0.01
N ASN A 153 21.83 3.69 -0.45
CA ASN A 153 22.07 3.39 -1.86
C ASN A 153 21.13 2.26 -2.28
N ILE A 154 20.35 2.43 -3.35
CA ILE A 154 19.46 1.37 -3.86
C ILE A 154 20.34 0.27 -4.46
N THR A 155 20.61 -0.77 -3.69
CA THR A 155 21.45 -1.90 -4.11
C THR A 155 20.67 -3.02 -4.78
N ASP A 156 19.35 -3.11 -4.56
CA ASP A 156 18.50 -4.11 -5.19
C ASP A 156 18.32 -3.78 -6.69
N PRO A 157 18.76 -4.65 -7.61
CA PRO A 157 18.72 -4.36 -9.04
C PRO A 157 17.30 -4.16 -9.58
N ILE A 158 16.30 -4.86 -9.01
CA ILE A 158 14.90 -4.77 -9.43
C ILE A 158 14.31 -3.43 -8.99
N LEU A 159 14.49 -3.04 -7.74
CA LEU A 159 14.08 -1.74 -7.22
C LEU A 159 14.79 -0.60 -7.95
N LYS A 160 16.09 -0.77 -8.25
CA LYS A 160 16.85 0.20 -9.03
C LYS A 160 16.28 0.36 -10.44
N ASP A 161 16.05 -0.74 -11.16
CA ASP A 161 15.42 -0.72 -12.49
C ASP A 161 14.03 -0.10 -12.44
N PHE A 162 13.21 -0.46 -11.44
CA PHE A 162 11.90 0.14 -11.24
C PHE A 162 11.99 1.66 -11.02
N VAL A 163 12.88 2.12 -10.14
CA VAL A 163 13.07 3.55 -9.82
C VAL A 163 13.62 4.32 -11.02
N ASP A 164 14.59 3.77 -11.75
CA ASP A 164 15.20 4.43 -12.92
C ASP A 164 14.21 4.56 -14.09
N ASN A 165 13.31 3.57 -14.27
CA ASN A 165 12.33 3.57 -15.36
C ASN A 165 10.97 4.17 -14.97
N CYS A 166 10.71 4.37 -13.69
CA CYS A 166 9.59 5.18 -13.25
C CYS A 166 9.90 6.64 -13.57
N ALA A 167 9.37 7.13 -14.69
CA ALA A 167 9.37 8.55 -14.98
C ALA A 167 8.64 9.28 -13.85
N ILE A 168 9.37 9.82 -12.86
CA ILE A 168 9.02 10.97 -12.01
C ILE A 168 10.06 11.16 -10.89
N ARG A 169 10.46 12.43 -10.73
CA ARG A 169 11.14 13.07 -9.58
C ARG A 169 11.27 12.21 -8.32
N LEU A 170 12.51 11.81 -8.04
CA LEU A 170 12.98 11.53 -6.69
C LEU A 170 12.69 12.74 -5.80
N ILE A 171 11.85 12.55 -4.79
CA ILE A 171 11.62 13.56 -3.75
C ILE A 171 12.37 13.07 -2.51
N GLU A 172 13.54 13.67 -2.28
CA GLU A 172 14.31 13.48 -1.06
C GLU A 172 13.61 14.25 0.07
N ASP A 173 13.06 13.52 1.04
CA ASP A 173 12.44 14.13 2.22
C ASP A 173 13.52 14.67 3.17
N LYS A 174 14.04 15.88 2.88
CA LYS A 174 15.12 16.54 3.63
C LYS A 174 14.81 16.94 5.09
N ASN A 175 13.71 16.46 5.68
CA ASN A 175 13.32 16.82 7.05
C ASN A 175 13.80 15.85 8.14
N SER A 176 14.75 14.96 7.86
CA SER A 176 15.34 14.04 8.86
C SER A 176 16.71 14.49 9.40
N THR A 177 16.92 15.79 9.67
CA THR A 177 18.07 16.22 10.48
C THR A 177 17.69 17.25 11.54
N THR A 178 17.64 16.81 12.80
CA THR A 178 18.17 17.59 13.94
C THR A 178 18.37 16.70 15.18
N THR A 179 19.66 16.54 15.51
CA THR A 179 20.26 16.34 16.85
C THR A 179 20.00 15.06 17.65
N ALA A 180 21.10 14.38 17.91
CA ALA A 180 21.28 13.36 18.94
C ALA A 180 20.89 13.86 20.35
N SER A 181 20.13 13.04 21.08
CA SER A 181 20.26 12.89 22.53
C SER A 181 19.83 11.47 22.91
N LYS A 182 20.75 10.73 23.54
CA LYS A 182 20.46 9.48 24.25
C LYS A 182 19.34 9.72 25.27
N THR A 183 18.28 8.91 25.24
CA THR A 183 17.78 8.13 26.39
C THR A 183 16.56 7.28 25.99
N THR A 184 16.60 6.04 26.43
CA THR A 184 15.56 4.99 26.40
C THR A 184 14.15 5.47 26.74
N LYS A 185 13.18 5.21 25.85
CA LYS A 185 11.87 4.62 26.18
C LYS A 185 11.04 4.38 24.91
N THR A 186 10.71 3.12 24.68
CA THR A 186 9.73 2.65 23.69
C THR A 186 8.42 3.42 23.86
N THR A 187 8.09 4.24 22.86
CA THR A 187 6.75 4.84 22.71
C THR A 187 6.39 4.72 21.24
N ILE A 188 5.32 3.97 20.97
CA ILE A 188 4.68 3.90 19.66
C ILE A 188 4.20 5.32 19.35
N ILE A 189 4.83 5.98 18.37
CA ILE A 189 4.41 7.31 17.93
C ILE A 189 3.26 7.10 16.93
N PRO A 190 2.04 7.60 17.23
CA PRO A 190 0.96 7.58 16.26
C PRO A 190 1.29 8.60 15.16
N ILE A 191 1.33 8.14 13.90
CA ILE A 191 1.55 9.02 12.75
C ILE A 191 0.29 9.89 12.59
N ARG A 192 0.31 11.09 13.18
CA ARG A 192 -0.65 12.15 12.89
C ARG A 192 -0.30 12.81 11.57
N HIS A 193 -1.31 12.90 10.71
CA HIS A 193 -1.51 13.90 9.66
C HIS A 193 -0.71 15.18 9.87
N GLU A 194 0.26 15.46 8.99
CA GLU A 194 0.57 16.80 8.46
C GLU A 194 1.66 16.74 7.37
N PHE A 195 1.28 16.36 6.16
CA PHE A 195 1.97 16.82 4.95
C PHE A 195 1.12 17.92 4.33
N GLN A 196 1.30 19.17 4.78
CA GLN A 196 0.77 20.33 4.08
C GLN A 196 1.71 20.67 2.91
N PHE A 197 1.34 20.27 1.69
CA PHE A 197 1.94 20.84 0.49
C PHE A 197 1.52 22.31 0.37
N ARG A 198 2.46 23.23 0.61
CA ARG A 198 2.31 24.64 0.19
C ARG A 198 2.23 24.67 -1.33
N ARG A 199 1.06 25.03 -1.87
CA ARG A 199 0.88 25.37 -3.29
C ARG A 199 1.70 26.63 -3.60
N ARG A 200 2.49 26.59 -4.67
CA ARG A 200 2.80 27.77 -5.49
C ARG A 200 2.10 27.60 -6.82
#